data_AF-A0A960KY00-F1
#
_entry.id   AF-A0A960KY00-F1
#
_cell.length_a   1.000
_cell.length_b   1.000
_cell.length_c   1.000
_cell.angle_alpha   90.00
_cell.angle_beta   90.00
_cell.angle_gamma   90.00
#
_symmetry.space_group_name_H-M   'P 1'
#
loop_
_entity.id
_entity.type
_entity.pdbx_description
1 polymer ?
#
loop_
_entity_poly.entity_id
_entity_poly.type
_entity_poly.pdbx_seq_one_letter_code
_entity_poly.pdbx_strand_id
1 'polypeptide(L)'
;MSDREYPALALAENHSLEVEPGGSALVLKQGESAIMRIVLTPCGPELVFDAPNLAIRNSGSLTFEGQDIHLRARGHLNQEVGGNLRQRVGGSQAVEVREDATLSAQAISAEARTGSMALRANDDLALNGLRILHNVPTQAELKAQYAKVKTFGDLMSCPAFDPKSPRRLDWGQPIPNEDELWNS
;
A
#
# COMPACT_ATOMS: atom_id res chain seq x y z
N MET A 1 -45.29 -4.91 -35.03
CA MET A 1 -44.17 -5.07 -34.07
C MET A 1 -44.76 -5.83 -32.89
N SER A 2 -44.37 -7.08 -32.69
CA SER A 2 -44.99 -7.92 -31.64
C SER A 2 -44.61 -7.38 -30.27
N ASP A 3 -45.61 -7.07 -29.45
CA ASP A 3 -45.49 -6.96 -28.00
C ASP A 3 -44.97 -8.31 -27.49
N ARG A 4 -43.64 -8.43 -27.36
CA ARG A 4 -43.05 -9.53 -26.61
C ARG A 4 -43.14 -9.10 -25.16
N GLU A 5 -44.12 -9.62 -24.43
CA GLU A 5 -44.10 -9.61 -22.97
C GLU A 5 -42.79 -10.25 -22.51
N TYR A 6 -41.95 -9.44 -21.87
CA TYR A 6 -40.73 -9.94 -21.25
C TYR A 6 -41.14 -10.56 -19.90
N PRO A 7 -40.77 -11.82 -19.63
CA PRO A 7 -41.22 -12.51 -18.43
C PRO A 7 -40.63 -11.81 -17.20
N ALA A 8 -41.50 -11.26 -16.36
CA ALA A 8 -41.16 -10.86 -15.00
C ALA A 8 -41.18 -12.11 -14.11
N LEU A 9 -40.05 -12.47 -13.52
CA LEU A 9 -39.96 -13.53 -12.54
C LEU A 9 -40.21 -12.92 -11.16
N ALA A 10 -41.38 -13.21 -10.58
CA ALA A 10 -41.66 -12.86 -9.20
C ALA A 10 -40.75 -13.64 -8.25
N LEU A 11 -40.13 -12.93 -7.31
CA LEU A 11 -39.28 -13.46 -6.26
C LEU A 11 -39.96 -13.23 -4.89
N ALA A 12 -39.35 -13.74 -3.83
CA ALA A 12 -39.85 -13.55 -2.47
C ALA A 12 -39.87 -12.06 -2.05
N GLU A 13 -40.74 -11.73 -1.08
CA GLU A 13 -40.70 -10.45 -0.35
C GLU A 13 -40.75 -9.19 -1.25
N ASN A 14 -41.69 -9.17 -2.22
CA ASN A 14 -41.88 -8.07 -3.18
C ASN A 14 -40.69 -7.81 -4.12
N HIS A 15 -39.84 -8.80 -4.36
CA HIS A 15 -38.80 -8.68 -5.38
C HIS A 15 -39.28 -9.21 -6.73
N SER A 16 -38.80 -8.61 -7.82
CA SER A 16 -38.99 -9.14 -9.17
C SER A 16 -37.70 -9.05 -9.98
N LEU A 17 -37.50 -10.02 -10.87
CA LEU A 17 -36.43 -9.98 -11.86
C LEU A 17 -37.07 -9.83 -13.23
N GLU A 18 -36.67 -8.79 -13.96
CA GLU A 18 -37.25 -8.42 -15.24
C GLU A 18 -36.15 -8.19 -16.26
N VAL A 19 -36.43 -8.51 -17.53
CA VAL A 19 -35.60 -8.11 -18.66
C VAL A 19 -36.21 -6.84 -19.25
N GLU A 20 -35.41 -5.78 -19.39
CA GLU A 20 -35.89 -4.53 -19.98
C GLU A 20 -36.39 -4.74 -21.41
N PRO A 21 -37.43 -4.00 -21.84
CA PRO A 21 -37.89 -4.03 -23.22
C PRO A 21 -36.75 -3.71 -24.19
N GLY A 22 -36.49 -4.63 -25.13
CA GLY A 22 -35.33 -4.55 -26.03
C GLY A 22 -34.13 -5.42 -25.61
N GLY A 23 -34.16 -6.07 -24.44
CA GLY A 23 -33.13 -6.98 -23.98
C GLY A 23 -31.80 -6.32 -23.61
N SER A 24 -31.82 -5.00 -23.38
CA SER A 24 -30.63 -4.18 -23.07
C SER A 24 -30.20 -4.27 -21.61
N ALA A 25 -31.07 -4.71 -20.70
CA ALA A 25 -30.71 -4.86 -19.30
C ALA A 25 -31.49 -5.97 -18.59
N LEU A 26 -30.87 -6.53 -17.54
CA LEU A 26 -31.53 -7.34 -16.52
C LEU A 26 -31.70 -6.48 -15.26
N VAL A 27 -32.92 -6.38 -14.74
CA VAL A 27 -33.27 -5.49 -13.63
C VAL A 27 -33.84 -6.31 -12.47
N LEU A 28 -33.24 -6.16 -11.29
CA LEU A 28 -33.79 -6.64 -10.03
C LEU A 28 -34.49 -5.48 -9.32
N LYS A 29 -35.77 -5.66 -9.01
CA LYS A 29 -36.60 -4.67 -8.32
C LYS A 29 -37.00 -5.12 -6.92
N GLN A 30 -37.30 -4.15 -6.08
CA GLN A 30 -38.03 -4.29 -4.82
C GLN A 30 -39.26 -3.36 -4.88
N GLY A 31 -40.45 -3.92 -5.00
CA GLY A 31 -41.64 -3.17 -5.42
C GLY A 31 -41.41 -2.53 -6.79
N GLU A 32 -41.66 -1.22 -6.89
CA GLU A 32 -41.44 -0.45 -8.13
C GLU A 32 -39.99 0.07 -8.29
N SER A 33 -39.14 -0.09 -7.28
CA SER A 33 -37.78 0.47 -7.28
C SER A 33 -36.76 -0.53 -7.82
N ALA A 34 -35.94 -0.13 -8.79
CA ALA A 34 -34.82 -0.93 -9.29
C ALA A 34 -33.64 -0.83 -8.32
N ILE A 35 -33.23 -1.96 -7.73
CA ILE A 35 -32.15 -2.01 -6.73
C ILE A 35 -30.82 -2.50 -7.31
N MET A 36 -30.88 -3.22 -8.44
CA MET A 36 -29.71 -3.64 -9.20
C MET A 36 -30.06 -3.76 -10.68
N ARG A 37 -29.12 -3.39 -11.56
CA ARG A 37 -29.23 -3.52 -13.02
C ARG A 37 -27.95 -4.10 -13.58
N ILE A 38 -28.08 -5.01 -14.54
CA ILE A 38 -26.99 -5.43 -15.43
C ILE A 38 -27.31 -4.83 -16.79
N VAL A 39 -26.60 -3.77 -17.18
CA VAL A 39 -26.82 -3.06 -18.45
C VAL A 39 -25.82 -3.56 -19.48
N LEU A 40 -26.30 -4.05 -20.62
CA LEU A 40 -25.43 -4.51 -21.71
C LEU A 40 -25.04 -3.30 -22.57
N THR A 41 -23.78 -2.86 -22.47
CA THR A 41 -23.26 -1.77 -23.30
C THR A 41 -22.38 -2.31 -24.42
N PRO A 42 -22.11 -1.53 -25.49
CA PRO A 42 -21.13 -1.90 -26.51
C PRO A 42 -19.72 -2.15 -25.97
N CYS A 43 -19.39 -1.59 -24.80
CA CYS A 43 -18.09 -1.76 -24.14
C CYS A 43 -18.08 -2.94 -23.14
N GLY A 44 -19.23 -3.60 -22.92
CA GLY A 44 -19.38 -4.70 -21.97
C GLY A 44 -20.55 -4.50 -20.99
N PRO A 45 -20.84 -5.49 -20.13
CA PRO A 45 -21.88 -5.38 -19.12
C PRO A 45 -21.47 -4.45 -17.97
N GLU A 46 -22.37 -3.56 -17.58
CA GLU A 46 -22.24 -2.71 -16.39
C GLU A 46 -23.16 -3.22 -15.29
N LEU A 47 -22.60 -3.47 -14.10
CA LEU A 47 -23.38 -3.79 -12.91
C LEU A 47 -23.60 -2.50 -12.10
N VAL A 48 -24.86 -2.09 -11.99
CA VAL A 48 -25.29 -0.89 -11.28
C VAL A 48 -26.08 -1.32 -10.06
N PHE A 49 -25.74 -0.78 -8.89
CA PHE A 49 -26.46 -1.01 -7.65
C PHE A 49 -27.03 0.32 -7.17
N ASP A 50 -28.34 0.37 -6.99
CA ASP A 50 -29.07 1.52 -6.46
C ASP A 50 -29.89 1.08 -5.24
N ALA A 51 -29.17 0.45 -4.30
CA ALA A 51 -29.72 -0.06 -3.06
C ALA A 51 -29.13 0.75 -1.89
N PRO A 52 -29.91 0.99 -0.81
CA PRO A 52 -29.40 1.70 0.37
C PRO A 52 -28.24 0.97 1.04
N ASN A 53 -28.17 -0.36 0.90
CA ASN A 53 -27.10 -1.18 1.43
C ASN A 53 -26.74 -2.29 0.41
N LEU A 54 -25.44 -2.48 0.18
CA LEU A 54 -24.90 -3.60 -0.59
C LEU A 54 -23.85 -4.32 0.26
N ALA A 55 -23.98 -5.64 0.40
CA ALA A 55 -23.00 -6.47 1.08
C ALA A 55 -22.55 -7.61 0.17
N ILE A 56 -21.26 -7.66 -0.12
CA ILE A 56 -20.62 -8.80 -0.81
C ILE A 56 -19.94 -9.63 0.28
N ARG A 57 -20.52 -10.79 0.59
CA ARG A 57 -19.98 -11.73 1.58
C ARG A 57 -19.42 -12.93 0.84
N ASN A 58 -18.20 -13.31 1.19
CA ASN A 58 -17.53 -14.45 0.60
C ASN A 58 -16.80 -15.25 1.68
N SER A 59 -16.94 -16.57 1.66
CA SER A 59 -16.21 -17.49 2.53
C SER A 59 -14.91 -17.99 1.91
N GLY A 60 -14.72 -17.77 0.60
CA GLY A 60 -13.54 -18.17 -0.15
C GLY A 60 -12.69 -16.98 -0.60
N SER A 61 -12.14 -17.07 -1.81
CA SER A 61 -11.35 -16.01 -2.43
C SER A 61 -12.22 -15.05 -3.24
N LEU A 62 -11.96 -13.75 -3.09
CA LEU A 62 -12.54 -12.70 -3.92
C LEU A 62 -11.38 -11.98 -4.62
N THR A 63 -11.41 -11.97 -5.95
CA THR A 63 -10.35 -11.34 -6.78
C THR A 63 -10.99 -10.30 -7.69
N PHE A 64 -10.39 -9.12 -7.75
CA PHE A 64 -10.69 -8.09 -8.74
C PHE A 64 -9.49 -7.96 -9.68
N GLU A 65 -9.71 -8.15 -10.98
CA GLU A 65 -8.70 -8.05 -12.02
C GLU A 65 -9.19 -7.08 -13.10
N GLY A 66 -8.33 -6.16 -13.50
CA GLY A 66 -8.64 -5.13 -14.49
C GLY A 66 -7.41 -4.33 -14.85
N GLN A 67 -7.44 -3.68 -16.01
CA GLN A 67 -6.37 -2.76 -16.42
C GLN A 67 -6.38 -1.48 -15.60
N ASP A 68 -7.58 -1.01 -15.22
CA ASP A 68 -7.80 0.19 -14.43
C ASP A 68 -8.91 -0.07 -13.41
N ILE A 69 -8.64 0.16 -12.12
CA ILE A 69 -9.55 -0.11 -11.00
C ILE A 69 -9.65 1.15 -10.15
N HIS A 70 -10.87 1.70 -10.05
CA HIS A 70 -11.17 2.88 -9.23
C HIS A 70 -12.04 2.51 -8.04
N LEU A 71 -11.58 2.84 -6.84
CA LEU A 71 -12.36 2.74 -5.60
C LEU A 71 -12.60 4.16 -5.08
N ARG A 72 -13.87 4.58 -5.01
CA ARG A 72 -14.24 5.92 -4.57
C ARG A 72 -15.34 5.85 -3.50
N ALA A 73 -15.07 6.46 -2.35
CA ALA A 73 -16.05 6.69 -1.30
C ALA A 73 -16.27 8.19 -1.11
N ARG A 74 -17.53 8.62 -0.97
CA ARG A 74 -17.87 10.04 -0.68
C ARG A 74 -17.81 10.37 0.81
N GLY A 75 -17.99 9.37 1.67
CA GLY A 75 -17.89 9.49 3.13
C GLY A 75 -16.62 8.82 3.63
N HIS A 76 -16.74 7.55 4.02
CA HIS A 76 -15.65 6.79 4.63
C HIS A 76 -15.33 5.53 3.83
N LEU A 77 -14.06 5.13 3.86
CA LEU A 77 -13.58 3.83 3.38
C LEU A 77 -12.77 3.17 4.50
N ASN A 78 -13.29 2.08 5.05
CA ASN A 78 -12.59 1.31 6.08
C ASN A 78 -12.06 0.01 5.46
N GLN A 79 -10.77 -0.25 5.70
CA GLN A 79 -10.11 -1.50 5.30
C GLN A 79 -9.64 -2.21 6.56
N GLU A 80 -10.31 -3.31 6.89
CA GLU A 80 -9.98 -4.13 8.05
C GLU A 80 -9.53 -5.51 7.58
N VAL A 81 -8.36 -5.94 8.05
CA VAL A 81 -7.77 -7.22 7.69
C VAL A 81 -7.42 -7.94 8.98
N GLY A 82 -8.11 -9.05 9.27
CA GLY A 82 -7.83 -9.86 10.47
C GLY A 82 -6.53 -10.68 10.39
N GLY A 83 -5.96 -10.82 9.19
CA GLY A 83 -4.70 -11.51 8.93
C GLY A 83 -3.63 -10.56 8.37
N ASN A 84 -2.97 -11.00 7.29
CA ASN A 84 -1.89 -10.22 6.67
C ASN A 84 -2.40 -9.37 5.49
N LEU A 85 -2.02 -8.09 5.47
CA LEU A 85 -2.13 -7.24 4.28
C LEU A 85 -0.79 -7.20 3.55
N ARG A 86 -0.79 -7.53 2.25
CA ARG A 86 0.37 -7.35 1.37
C ARG A 86 -0.05 -6.55 0.15
N GLN A 87 0.65 -5.43 -0.08
CA GLN A 87 0.52 -4.62 -1.28
C GLN A 87 1.82 -4.71 -2.09
N ARG A 88 1.70 -4.89 -3.40
CA ARG A 88 2.84 -4.88 -4.33
C ARG A 88 2.52 -3.96 -5.49
N VAL A 89 3.33 -2.93 -5.63
CA VAL A 89 3.20 -1.94 -6.70
C VAL A 89 4.38 -2.10 -7.64
N GLY A 90 4.11 -2.34 -8.93
CA GLY A 90 5.16 -2.48 -9.95
C GLY A 90 5.73 -1.15 -10.42
N GLY A 91 4.93 -0.07 -10.31
CA GLY A 91 5.31 1.31 -10.63
C GLY A 91 5.37 2.19 -9.38
N SER A 92 4.77 3.37 -9.46
CA SER A 92 4.75 4.36 -8.38
C SER A 92 3.54 4.20 -7.44
N GLN A 93 3.73 4.52 -6.16
CA GLN A 93 2.67 4.67 -5.18
C GLN A 93 2.66 6.11 -4.67
N ALA A 94 1.49 6.72 -4.60
CA ALA A 94 1.28 8.04 -4.00
C ALA A 94 0.14 7.97 -2.96
N VAL A 95 0.32 8.65 -1.85
CA VAL A 95 -0.68 8.80 -0.78
C VAL A 95 -0.76 10.28 -0.46
N GLU A 96 -1.91 10.88 -0.71
CA GLU A 96 -2.17 12.30 -0.46
C GLU A 96 -3.25 12.42 0.62
N VAL A 97 -2.93 13.11 1.70
CA VAL A 97 -3.82 13.31 2.85
C VAL A 97 -3.89 14.80 3.13
N ARG A 98 -5.11 15.32 3.27
CA ARG A 98 -5.35 16.75 3.50
C ARG A 98 -5.18 17.15 4.96
N GLU A 99 -5.64 16.29 5.85
CA GLU A 99 -5.59 16.48 7.29
C GLU A 99 -4.51 15.54 7.85
N ASP A 100 -4.87 14.65 8.77
CA ASP A 100 -3.91 13.83 9.48
C ASP A 100 -3.73 12.44 8.87
N ALA A 101 -2.46 12.02 8.77
CA ALA A 101 -2.08 10.65 8.44
C ALA A 101 -1.35 10.02 9.63
N THR A 102 -1.91 8.96 10.20
CA THR A 102 -1.31 8.23 11.32
C THR A 102 -0.94 6.82 10.90
N LEU A 103 0.33 6.46 11.07
CA LEU A 103 0.83 5.09 10.89
C LEU A 103 1.35 4.57 12.23
N SER A 104 0.69 3.55 12.76
CA SER A 104 1.08 2.90 14.02
C SER A 104 1.27 1.42 13.79
N ALA A 105 2.41 0.90 14.23
CA ALA A 105 2.76 -0.51 14.19
C ALA A 105 3.80 -0.79 15.28
N GLN A 106 3.94 -2.07 15.67
CA GLN A 106 5.02 -2.48 16.59
C GLN A 106 6.41 -2.16 16.00
N ALA A 107 6.58 -2.29 14.69
CA ALA A 107 7.79 -1.94 13.97
C ALA A 107 7.45 -1.51 12.54
N ILE A 108 8.20 -0.54 12.01
CA ILE A 108 8.10 -0.07 10.62
C ILE A 108 9.50 -0.11 10.02
N SER A 109 9.62 -0.71 8.84
CA SER A 109 10.85 -0.72 8.04
C SER A 109 10.60 -0.02 6.72
N ALA A 110 11.33 1.06 6.46
CA ALA A 110 11.33 1.75 5.17
C ALA A 110 12.71 1.64 4.53
N GLU A 111 12.77 1.13 3.30
CA GLU A 111 14.03 0.92 2.56
C GLU A 111 13.89 1.50 1.14
N ALA A 112 14.83 2.35 0.76
CA ALA A 112 15.01 2.80 -0.62
C ALA A 112 16.31 2.19 -1.18
N ARG A 113 16.21 1.32 -2.19
CA ARG A 113 17.38 0.60 -2.74
C ARG A 113 18.23 1.45 -3.69
N THR A 114 17.59 2.09 -4.66
CA THR A 114 18.25 2.81 -5.75
C THR A 114 17.86 4.29 -5.77
N GLY A 115 17.62 4.89 -4.61
CA GLY A 115 17.19 6.28 -4.50
C GLY A 115 17.35 6.85 -3.11
N SER A 116 16.98 8.11 -2.95
CA SER A 116 16.98 8.81 -1.66
C SER A 116 15.66 8.58 -0.93
N MET A 117 15.74 8.41 0.39
CA MET A 117 14.61 8.66 1.28
C MET A 117 14.69 10.11 1.76
N ALA A 118 13.60 10.86 1.60
CA ALA A 118 13.52 12.26 2.05
C ALA A 118 12.26 12.46 2.90
N LEU A 119 12.44 13.00 4.09
CA LEU A 119 11.37 13.46 4.97
C LEU A 119 11.45 14.99 5.00
N ARG A 120 10.34 15.66 4.70
CA ARG A 120 10.23 17.12 4.69
C ARG A 120 9.00 17.52 5.49
N ALA A 121 9.19 18.43 6.44
CA ALA A 121 8.12 19.08 7.18
C ALA A 121 8.29 20.59 7.00
N ASN A 122 7.18 21.33 6.90
CA ASN A 122 7.23 22.79 6.89
C ASN A 122 7.56 23.33 8.29
N ASP A 123 6.89 22.77 9.28
CA ASP A 123 7.02 23.15 10.69
C ASP A 123 7.94 22.13 11.40
N ASP A 124 7.39 21.33 12.31
CA ASP A 124 8.18 20.49 13.20
C ASP A 124 8.34 19.06 12.69
N LEU A 125 9.54 18.52 12.92
CA LEU A 125 9.84 17.10 12.79
C LEU A 125 10.44 16.59 14.10
N ALA A 126 9.65 15.84 14.88
CA ALA A 126 10.12 15.20 16.11
C ALA A 126 10.51 13.74 15.83
N LEU A 127 11.79 13.41 15.99
CA LEU A 127 12.32 12.04 15.87
C LEU A 127 12.87 11.59 17.23
N ASN A 128 12.02 10.99 18.04
CA ASN A 128 12.38 10.55 19.39
C ASN A 128 12.99 9.14 19.37
N GLY A 129 14.08 8.95 20.14
CA GLY A 129 14.79 7.65 20.17
C GLY A 129 15.52 7.32 18.87
N LEU A 130 15.74 8.31 18.01
CA LEU A 130 16.46 8.14 16.75
C LEU A 130 17.90 7.70 17.02
N ARG A 131 18.29 6.59 16.40
CA ARG A 131 19.69 6.14 16.34
C ARG A 131 20.16 6.28 14.91
N ILE A 132 20.98 7.30 14.64
CA ILE A 132 21.57 7.50 13.32
C ILE A 132 22.91 6.77 13.27
N LEU A 133 22.90 5.56 12.68
CA LEU A 133 24.14 4.88 12.32
C LEU A 133 24.67 5.52 11.04
N HIS A 134 25.52 6.52 11.21
CA HIS A 134 26.35 7.02 10.12
C HIS A 134 27.35 5.93 9.78
N ASN A 135 27.29 5.45 8.54
CA ASN A 135 28.30 4.56 7.99
C ASN A 135 29.55 5.39 7.61
N VAL A 136 30.09 6.11 8.59
CA VAL A 136 31.30 6.92 8.48
C VAL A 136 32.44 6.05 8.98
N PRO A 137 33.50 5.80 8.18
CA PRO A 137 34.64 5.05 8.66
C PRO A 137 35.21 5.73 9.90
N THR A 138 35.46 4.94 10.95
CA THR A 138 35.99 5.45 12.22
C THR A 138 37.37 6.08 12.00
N GLN A 139 37.80 6.99 12.90
CA GLN A 139 39.15 7.58 12.80
C GLN A 139 40.26 6.52 12.81
N ALA A 140 40.06 5.39 13.49
CA ALA A 140 41.00 4.28 13.50
C ALA A 140 41.08 3.57 12.14
N GLU A 141 39.93 3.32 11.50
CA GLU A 141 39.87 2.76 10.14
C GLU A 141 40.45 3.71 9.10
N LEU A 142 40.15 5.01 9.20
CA LEU A 142 40.77 6.04 8.38
C LEU A 142 42.29 6.05 8.55
N LYS A 143 42.80 6.08 9.79
CA LYS A 143 44.26 6.03 10.06
C LYS A 143 44.89 4.76 9.50
N ALA A 144 44.25 3.60 9.65
CA ALA A 144 44.73 2.34 9.11
C ALA A 144 44.71 2.30 7.57
N GLN A 145 43.75 2.96 6.92
CA GLN A 145 43.71 3.14 5.47
C GLN A 145 44.79 4.12 5.00
N TYR A 146 44.93 5.29 5.64
CA TYR A 146 45.97 6.28 5.33
C TYR A 146 47.38 5.72 5.54
N ALA A 147 47.59 4.84 6.52
CA ALA A 147 48.88 4.18 6.72
C ALA A 147 49.27 3.20 5.60
N LYS A 148 48.30 2.73 4.81
CA LYS A 148 48.52 1.85 3.65
C LYS A 148 48.80 2.62 2.36
N VAL A 149 48.50 3.92 2.33
CA VAL A 149 48.74 4.81 1.20
C VAL A 149 50.23 5.16 1.15
N LYS A 150 50.93 4.71 0.12
CA LYS A 150 52.37 5.00 -0.08
C LYS A 150 52.61 6.04 -1.16
N THR A 151 51.66 6.20 -2.07
CA THR A 151 51.73 7.15 -3.17
C THR A 151 50.45 7.97 -3.26
N PHE A 152 50.53 9.13 -3.92
CA PHE A 152 49.35 9.94 -4.22
C PHE A 152 48.33 9.19 -5.10
N GLY A 153 48.78 8.27 -5.95
CA GLY A 153 47.90 7.39 -6.73
C GLY A 153 47.11 6.41 -5.86
N ASP A 154 47.73 5.87 -4.80
CA ASP A 154 47.06 5.00 -3.82
C ASP A 154 45.99 5.78 -3.05
N LEU A 155 46.28 7.04 -2.70
CA LEU A 155 45.34 7.92 -2.01
C LEU A 155 44.07 8.14 -2.84
N MET A 156 44.24 8.40 -4.13
CA MET A 156 43.13 8.63 -5.06
C MET A 156 42.36 7.36 -5.43
N SER A 157 42.95 6.19 -5.14
CA SER A 157 42.35 4.87 -5.40
C SER A 157 41.77 4.21 -4.14
N CYS A 158 42.01 4.79 -2.96
CA CYS A 158 41.39 4.34 -1.72
C CYS A 158 39.89 4.64 -1.75
N PRO A 159 39.02 3.63 -1.67
CA PRO A 159 37.61 3.89 -1.50
C PRO A 159 37.41 4.56 -0.14
N ALA A 160 36.67 5.67 -0.09
CA ALA A 160 36.33 6.38 1.15
C ALA A 160 35.52 5.53 2.15
N PHE A 161 35.25 4.27 1.80
CA PHE A 161 34.35 3.36 2.47
C PHE A 161 34.83 1.92 2.27
N ASP A 162 34.88 1.12 3.34
CA ASP A 162 35.00 -0.33 3.22
C ASP A 162 33.60 -0.92 2.95
N PRO A 163 33.35 -1.54 1.77
CA PRO A 163 32.06 -2.15 1.46
C PRO A 163 31.64 -3.29 2.40
N LYS A 164 32.54 -3.73 3.29
CA LYS A 164 32.25 -4.70 4.37
C LYS A 164 31.92 -4.04 5.72
N SER A 165 31.87 -2.71 5.78
CA SER A 165 31.42 -1.92 6.95
C SER A 165 30.02 -1.33 6.65
N PRO A 166 29.04 -1.34 7.58
CA PRO A 166 29.16 -1.53 9.00
C PRO A 166 28.75 -2.95 9.39
N ARG A 167 29.06 -3.30 10.65
CA ARG A 167 28.33 -4.36 11.35
C ARG A 167 26.84 -4.01 11.30
N ARG A 168 26.06 -4.69 10.44
CA ARG A 168 24.62 -4.85 10.70
C ARG A 168 24.53 -5.49 12.08
N LEU A 169 24.06 -4.73 13.06
CA LEU A 169 23.59 -5.35 14.29
C LEU A 169 22.40 -6.23 13.91
N ASP A 170 22.32 -7.41 14.50
CA ASP A 170 21.12 -8.21 14.39
C ASP A 170 19.93 -7.41 14.92
N TRP A 171 18.80 -7.52 14.22
CA TRP A 171 17.58 -6.78 14.52
C TRP A 171 17.21 -6.91 16.00
N GLY A 172 17.04 -5.76 16.68
CA GLY A 172 16.56 -5.70 18.06
C GLY A 172 17.61 -5.88 19.16
N GLN A 173 18.90 -6.04 18.84
CA GLN A 173 19.93 -6.14 19.87
C GLN A 173 20.35 -4.74 20.41
N PRO A 174 20.42 -4.55 21.75
CA PRO A 174 21.01 -3.35 22.34
C PRO A 174 22.52 -3.29 22.03
N ILE A 175 23.07 -2.08 21.88
CA ILE A 175 24.53 -1.92 21.77
C ILE A 175 25.11 -2.01 23.20
N PRO A 176 26.16 -2.80 23.43
CA PRO A 176 26.87 -2.81 24.70
C PRO A 176 27.33 -1.38 25.04
N ASN A 177 27.07 -0.94 26.26
CA ASN A 177 27.47 0.39 26.70
C ASN A 177 29.01 0.46 26.70
N GLU A 178 29.60 1.37 25.93
CA GLU A 178 31.08 1.50 25.88
C GLU A 178 31.67 1.91 27.25
N ASP A 179 30.85 2.40 28.17
CA ASP A 179 31.23 2.68 29.56
C ASP A 179 31.59 1.42 30.38
N GLU A 180 31.21 0.22 29.92
CA GLU A 180 31.65 -1.05 30.52
C GLU A 180 33.02 -1.53 30.00
N LEU A 181 33.50 -1.01 28.86
CA LEU A 181 34.74 -1.45 28.22
C LEU A 181 36.00 -0.71 28.74
N TRP A 182 35.83 0.37 29.49
CA TRP A 182 36.93 1.17 30.03
C TRP A 182 37.22 0.90 31.53
N ASN A 183 36.41 0.06 32.19
CA ASN A 183 36.55 -0.28 33.61
C ASN A 183 36.93 -1.75 33.86
N SER A 184 37.46 -2.45 32.85
CA SER A 184 38.01 -3.81 32.98
C SER A 184 39.49 -3.85 32.61
#